data_AF-L9MFM5-F1
#
_entry.id   AF-L9MFM5-F1
#
_cell.length_a   1.000
_cell.length_b   1.000
_cell.length_c   1.000
_cell.angle_alpha   90.00
_cell.angle_beta   90.00
_cell.angle_gamma   90.00
#
_symmetry.space_group_name_H-M   'P 1'
#
loop_
_entity.id
_entity.type
_entity.pdbx_description
1 polymer ?
#
loop_
_entity_poly.entity_id
_entity_poly.type
_entity_poly.pdbx_seq_one_letter_code
_entity_poly.pdbx_strand_id
1 'polypeptide(L)'
;MLIANNWVEVVELAGEFIQFLEGDNFFSQPYTSNKDYFITSDISLAMDFATDNSWEKFTDWETVIDSQFPEDFDWKLNSRIDYQLQQNNYYDLFTKNLNGLLEKWTTFDGIGIAHELIMHDIGYIFNCYANGYFPPIWQEILQVYYAGGLPCGWRGFYPDGKLVVFSHQPNKLNKENH
;
A
#
# COMPACT_ATOMS: atom_id res chain seq x y z
N MET A 1 3.89 -17.83 -16.96
CA MET A 1 4.02 -16.56 -16.22
C MET A 1 5.03 -15.73 -17.00
N LEU A 2 4.69 -14.50 -17.36
CA LEU A 2 5.57 -13.62 -18.16
C LEU A 2 6.44 -12.81 -17.20
N ILE A 3 7.76 -13.00 -17.28
CA ILE A 3 8.75 -12.17 -16.58
C ILE A 3 9.13 -11.05 -17.54
N ALA A 4 9.03 -9.81 -17.07
CA ALA A 4 9.45 -8.64 -17.83
C ALA A 4 10.98 -8.53 -17.83
N ASN A 5 11.56 -8.27 -18.99
CA ASN A 5 13.01 -8.16 -19.17
C ASN A 5 13.49 -6.70 -19.17
N ASN A 6 12.58 -5.76 -19.30
CA ASN A 6 12.85 -4.33 -19.38
C ASN A 6 11.64 -3.51 -18.89
N TRP A 7 11.84 -2.20 -18.72
CA TRP A 7 10.82 -1.29 -18.22
C TRP A 7 9.57 -1.19 -19.11
N VAL A 8 9.72 -1.31 -20.43
CA VAL A 8 8.57 -1.22 -21.36
C VAL A 8 7.61 -2.38 -21.11
N GLU A 9 8.12 -3.59 -20.95
CA GLU A 9 7.31 -4.78 -20.61
C GLU A 9 6.65 -4.63 -19.24
N VAL A 10 7.34 -4.06 -18.24
CA VAL A 10 6.74 -3.77 -16.93
C VAL A 10 5.57 -2.81 -17.07
N VAL A 11 5.73 -1.73 -17.83
CA VAL A 11 4.69 -0.72 -18.08
C VAL A 11 3.48 -1.34 -18.79
N GLU A 12 3.70 -2.20 -19.78
CA GLU A 12 2.61 -2.91 -20.47
C GLU A 12 1.82 -3.80 -19.50
N LEU A 13 2.50 -4.54 -18.62
CA LEU A 13 1.86 -5.41 -17.64
C LEU A 13 1.16 -4.64 -16.50
N ALA A 14 1.73 -3.51 -16.07
CA ALA A 14 1.21 -2.66 -15.01
C ALA A 14 0.16 -1.65 -15.51
N GLY A 15 -0.29 -1.74 -16.76
CA GLY A 15 -1.11 -0.71 -17.42
C GLY A 15 -2.36 -0.27 -16.65
N GLU A 16 -3.09 -1.21 -16.03
CA GLU A 16 -4.26 -0.88 -15.19
C GLU A 16 -3.87 -0.11 -13.92
N PHE A 17 -2.78 -0.52 -13.27
CA PHE A 17 -2.27 0.17 -12.09
C PHE A 17 -1.72 1.57 -12.45
N ILE A 18 -1.03 1.70 -13.57
CA ILE A 18 -0.58 3.00 -14.08
C ILE A 18 -1.77 3.92 -14.35
N GLN A 19 -2.81 3.43 -15.03
CA GLN A 19 -4.02 4.21 -15.28
C GLN A 19 -4.68 4.68 -13.98
N PHE A 20 -4.66 3.85 -12.93
CA PHE A 20 -5.10 4.26 -11.59
C PHE A 20 -4.22 5.36 -11.00
N LEU A 21 -2.89 5.24 -11.04
CA LEU A 21 -1.95 6.23 -10.51
C LEU A 21 -2.05 7.59 -11.23
N GLU A 22 -2.33 7.56 -12.54
CA GLU A 22 -2.56 8.76 -13.36
C GLU A 22 -3.91 9.45 -13.08
N GLY A 23 -4.77 8.79 -12.30
CA GLY A 23 -6.03 9.34 -11.83
C GLY A 23 -5.88 10.55 -10.92
N ASP A 24 -6.99 10.95 -10.32
CA ASP A 24 -7.04 12.06 -9.38
C ASP A 24 -8.14 11.81 -8.34
N ASN A 25 -8.16 12.62 -7.28
CA ASN A 25 -9.17 12.58 -6.23
C ASN A 25 -9.22 11.25 -5.45
N PHE A 26 -8.05 10.78 -5.02
CA PHE A 26 -7.85 9.56 -4.24
C PHE A 26 -8.36 9.71 -2.81
N PHE A 27 -8.76 8.59 -2.18
CA PHE A 27 -9.22 8.55 -0.78
C PHE A 27 -10.39 9.51 -0.47
N SER A 28 -11.18 9.87 -1.48
CA SER A 28 -12.27 10.85 -1.39
C SER A 28 -13.55 10.29 -0.75
N GLN A 29 -13.67 8.96 -0.67
CA GLN A 29 -14.83 8.27 -0.10
C GLN A 29 -14.39 7.33 1.04
N PRO A 30 -15.32 6.96 1.95
CA PRO A 30 -15.04 5.94 2.94
C PRO A 30 -14.69 4.61 2.26
N TYR A 31 -13.61 3.98 2.73
CA TYR A 31 -13.23 2.65 2.28
C TYR A 31 -14.26 1.63 2.79
N THR A 32 -14.71 0.75 1.89
CA THR A 32 -15.58 -0.36 2.24
C THR A 32 -15.10 -1.63 1.56
N SER A 33 -15.26 -2.76 2.23
CA SER A 33 -14.88 -4.08 1.72
C SER A 33 -15.85 -5.12 2.26
N ASN A 34 -16.08 -6.17 1.49
CA ASN A 34 -16.80 -7.37 1.94
C ASN A 34 -15.86 -8.41 2.57
N LYS A 35 -14.55 -8.17 2.55
CA LYS A 35 -13.54 -9.01 3.20
C LYS A 35 -13.44 -8.69 4.68
N ASP A 36 -12.99 -9.67 5.46
CA ASP A 36 -12.83 -9.55 6.90
C ASP A 36 -11.53 -8.82 7.28
N TYR A 37 -11.45 -7.53 6.93
CA TYR A 37 -10.33 -6.65 7.25
C TYR A 37 -10.58 -5.88 8.55
N PHE A 38 -9.51 -5.42 9.19
CA PHE A 38 -9.62 -4.41 10.23
C PHE A 38 -9.59 -3.01 9.61
N ILE A 39 -10.77 -2.42 9.41
CA ILE A 39 -10.92 -1.09 8.82
C ILE A 39 -10.97 -0.04 9.94
N THR A 40 -10.08 0.95 9.90
CA THR A 40 -10.03 2.03 10.89
C THR A 40 -9.96 3.40 10.21
N SER A 41 -10.52 4.42 10.84
CA SER A 41 -10.29 5.84 10.49
C SER A 41 -9.55 6.59 11.61
N ASP A 42 -9.09 5.87 12.63
CA ASP A 42 -8.19 6.40 13.67
C ASP A 42 -6.77 6.46 13.10
N ILE A 43 -6.28 7.68 12.91
CA ILE A 43 -4.97 7.94 12.31
C ILE A 43 -3.85 7.49 13.23
N SER A 44 -3.95 7.74 14.54
CA SER A 44 -2.90 7.33 15.48
C SER A 44 -2.77 5.83 15.52
N LEU A 45 -3.88 5.11 15.61
CA LEU A 45 -3.88 3.65 15.56
C LEU A 45 -3.33 3.11 14.22
N ALA A 46 -3.70 3.73 13.10
CA ALA A 46 -3.23 3.29 11.79
C ALA A 46 -1.73 3.56 11.58
N MET A 47 -1.22 4.69 12.07
CA MET A 47 0.22 5.00 12.06
C MET A 47 1.00 4.07 12.98
N ASP A 48 0.44 3.67 14.13
CA ASP A 48 1.06 2.65 14.99
C ASP A 48 1.19 1.32 14.24
N PHE A 49 0.14 0.86 13.54
CA PHE A 49 0.21 -0.36 12.73
C PHE A 49 1.23 -0.26 11.59
N ALA A 50 1.45 0.93 11.03
CA ALA A 50 2.37 1.14 9.93
C ALA A 50 3.84 1.26 10.37
N THR A 51 4.11 1.65 11.62
CA THR A 51 5.46 2.02 12.06
C THR A 51 5.98 1.24 13.27
N ASP A 52 5.11 0.63 14.10
CA ASP A 52 5.54 -0.16 15.26
C ASP A 52 6.17 -1.48 14.80
N ASN A 53 7.47 -1.60 15.04
CA ASN A 53 8.30 -2.78 14.77
C ASN A 53 8.79 -3.47 16.05
N SER A 54 8.11 -3.26 17.18
CA SER A 54 8.46 -3.85 18.48
C SER A 54 8.09 -5.34 18.59
N TRP A 55 7.17 -5.82 17.74
CA TRP A 55 6.58 -7.16 17.80
C TRP A 55 5.80 -7.50 19.08
N GLU A 56 5.49 -6.52 19.94
CA GLU A 56 4.83 -6.80 21.22
C GLU A 56 3.33 -7.13 21.06
N LYS A 57 2.66 -6.49 20.08
CA LYS A 57 1.20 -6.53 19.93
C LYS A 57 0.73 -7.21 18.65
N PHE A 58 1.55 -7.16 17.60
CA PHE A 58 1.26 -7.69 16.28
C PHE A 58 2.58 -7.92 15.52
N THR A 59 2.52 -8.73 14.46
CA THR A 59 3.60 -8.83 13.48
C THR A 59 3.74 -7.50 12.76
N ASP A 60 4.94 -6.94 12.73
CA ASP A 60 5.20 -5.66 12.08
C ASP A 60 4.89 -5.72 10.57
N TRP A 61 4.56 -4.57 9.99
CA TRP A 61 4.07 -4.51 8.62
C TRP A 61 5.11 -4.97 7.59
N GLU A 62 6.37 -4.56 7.74
CA GLU A 62 7.47 -4.90 6.85
C GLU A 62 7.65 -6.42 6.78
N THR A 63 7.66 -7.09 7.93
CA THR A 63 7.77 -8.55 7.96
C THR A 63 6.56 -9.25 7.33
N VAL A 64 5.34 -8.72 7.52
CA VAL A 64 4.16 -9.28 6.87
C VAL A 64 4.29 -9.21 5.35
N ILE A 65 4.71 -8.08 4.78
CA ILE A 65 4.77 -7.91 3.32
C ILE A 65 6.00 -8.53 2.67
N ASP A 66 7.13 -8.63 3.37
CA ASP A 66 8.38 -9.19 2.85
C ASP A 66 8.38 -10.72 2.84
N SER A 67 7.77 -11.34 3.85
CA SER A 67 7.69 -12.81 3.98
C SER A 67 6.87 -13.51 2.88
N GLN A 68 6.31 -12.74 1.95
CA GLN A 68 5.40 -13.19 0.89
C GLN A 68 6.13 -13.60 -0.39
N PHE A 69 7.39 -13.20 -0.49
CA PHE A 69 8.23 -13.47 -1.64
C PHE A 69 9.10 -14.70 -1.37
N PRO A 70 9.23 -15.62 -2.35
CA PRO A 70 10.14 -16.74 -2.22
C PRO A 70 11.59 -16.26 -2.20
N GLU A 71 12.49 -17.07 -1.63
CA GLU A 71 13.92 -16.76 -1.54
C GLU A 71 14.58 -16.48 -2.90
N ASP A 72 14.04 -17.06 -3.99
CA ASP A 72 14.52 -16.89 -5.35
C ASP A 72 13.84 -15.76 -6.13
N PHE A 73 13.03 -14.92 -5.47
CA PHE A 73 12.42 -13.75 -6.10
C PHE A 73 13.50 -12.79 -6.61
N ASP A 74 13.43 -12.40 -7.89
CA ASP A 74 14.48 -11.60 -8.52
C ASP A 74 14.30 -10.10 -8.22
N TRP A 75 14.99 -9.64 -7.18
CA TRP A 75 15.10 -8.24 -6.83
C TRP A 75 16.10 -7.45 -7.70
N LYS A 76 16.77 -8.05 -8.70
CA LYS A 76 17.73 -7.32 -9.55
C LYS A 76 17.07 -6.19 -10.35
N LEU A 77 15.80 -6.36 -10.70
CA LEU A 77 15.03 -5.30 -11.36
C LEU A 77 14.59 -4.20 -10.38
N ASN A 78 14.61 -4.45 -9.06
CA ASN A 78 14.10 -3.52 -8.06
C ASN A 78 14.76 -2.13 -8.15
N SER A 79 16.09 -2.08 -8.13
CA SER A 79 16.82 -0.80 -8.29
C SER A 79 16.52 -0.07 -9.61
N ARG A 80 16.16 -0.81 -10.67
CA ARG A 80 15.74 -0.21 -11.94
C ARG A 80 14.30 0.29 -11.86
N ILE A 81 13.41 -0.46 -11.19
CA ILE A 81 12.02 -0.07 -10.94
C ILE A 81 11.99 1.21 -10.11
N ASP A 82 12.68 1.23 -8.98
CA ASP A 82 12.77 2.42 -8.10
C ASP A 82 13.30 3.63 -8.86
N TYR A 83 14.37 3.45 -9.64
CA TYR A 83 14.91 4.51 -10.49
C TYR A 83 13.86 5.02 -11.48
N GLN A 84 13.15 4.15 -12.18
CA GLN A 84 12.14 4.56 -13.17
C GLN A 84 10.93 5.24 -12.53
N LEU A 85 10.47 4.75 -11.37
CA LEU A 85 9.42 5.39 -10.57
C LEU A 85 9.83 6.78 -10.09
N GLN A 86 11.09 6.96 -9.68
CA GLN A 86 11.60 8.29 -9.36
C GLN A 86 11.68 9.20 -10.60
N GLN A 87 12.12 8.69 -11.75
CA GLN A 87 12.20 9.46 -13.00
C GLN A 87 10.82 9.91 -13.50
N ASN A 88 9.78 9.09 -13.31
CA ASN A 88 8.41 9.44 -13.67
C ASN A 88 7.62 10.12 -12.53
N ASN A 89 8.29 10.47 -11.44
CA ASN A 89 7.68 11.10 -10.26
C ASN A 89 6.47 10.32 -9.70
N TYR A 90 6.55 8.98 -9.73
CA TYR A 90 5.45 8.09 -9.34
C TYR A 90 4.13 8.43 -10.07
N TYR A 91 4.23 8.72 -11.37
CA TYR A 91 3.11 9.17 -12.22
C TYR A 91 2.41 10.43 -11.68
N ASP A 92 3.20 11.30 -11.05
CA ASP A 92 2.76 12.53 -10.39
C ASP A 92 1.74 12.31 -9.26
N LEU A 93 1.59 11.09 -8.74
CA LEU A 93 0.57 10.73 -7.73
C LEU A 93 0.54 11.73 -6.58
N PHE A 94 1.69 12.06 -6.00
CA PHE A 94 1.78 12.92 -4.82
C PHE A 94 1.49 14.41 -5.11
N THR A 95 1.32 14.79 -6.37
CA THR A 95 0.86 16.13 -6.77
C THR A 95 -0.66 16.20 -6.97
N LYS A 96 -1.34 15.04 -6.97
CA LYS A 96 -2.79 14.91 -7.15
C LYS A 96 -3.55 15.29 -5.88
N ASN A 97 -4.87 15.32 -5.96
CA ASN A 97 -5.71 15.48 -4.79
C ASN A 97 -5.86 14.16 -4.01
N LEU A 98 -5.06 13.98 -2.94
CA LEU A 98 -5.19 12.86 -2.00
C LEU A 98 -6.10 13.19 -0.81
N ASN A 99 -6.97 14.20 -0.94
CA ASN A 99 -7.95 14.62 0.07
C ASN A 99 -7.35 14.93 1.45
N GLY A 100 -6.11 15.41 1.49
CA GLY A 100 -5.42 15.75 2.74
C GLY A 100 -4.80 14.55 3.46
N LEU A 101 -4.65 13.39 2.80
CA LEU A 101 -4.08 12.19 3.40
C LEU A 101 -2.63 12.41 3.85
N LEU A 102 -1.80 13.00 2.97
CA LEU A 102 -0.37 13.17 3.21
C LEU A 102 -0.11 14.06 4.43
N GLU A 103 -0.83 15.18 4.53
CA GLU A 103 -0.71 16.13 5.63
C GLU A 103 -1.18 15.53 6.96
N LYS A 104 -2.21 14.67 6.94
CA LYS A 104 -2.72 14.00 8.14
C LYS A 104 -1.78 12.92 8.66
N TRP A 105 -1.08 12.24 7.75
CA TRP A 105 -0.14 11.17 8.05
C TRP A 105 1.30 11.69 8.07
N THR A 106 1.51 12.80 8.76
CA THR A 106 2.83 13.39 8.97
C THR A 106 3.12 13.44 10.46
N THR A 107 4.29 12.97 10.87
CA THR A 107 4.74 13.03 12.26
C THR A 107 5.02 14.47 12.70
N PHE A 108 5.20 14.69 14.01
CA PHE A 108 5.50 16.03 14.53
C PHE A 108 6.80 16.62 13.97
N ASP A 109 7.80 15.78 13.66
CA ASP A 109 9.08 16.15 13.05
C ASP A 109 9.03 16.25 11.52
N GLY A 110 7.86 16.10 10.90
CA GLY A 110 7.64 16.34 9.48
C GLY A 110 7.87 15.14 8.57
N ILE A 111 7.96 13.92 9.12
CA ILE A 111 8.10 12.69 8.34
C ILE A 111 6.72 12.30 7.79
N GLY A 112 6.59 12.25 6.47
CA GLY A 112 5.35 11.90 5.79
C GLY A 112 5.15 10.39 5.69
N ILE A 113 4.61 9.76 6.74
CA ILE A 113 4.41 8.31 6.83
C ILE A 113 3.57 7.77 5.67
N ALA A 114 2.47 8.42 5.29
CA ALA A 114 1.67 7.96 4.15
C ALA A 114 2.42 8.09 2.82
N HIS A 115 3.30 9.10 2.68
CA HIS A 115 4.11 9.27 1.48
C HIS A 115 5.07 8.08 1.34
N GLU A 116 5.85 7.80 2.39
CA GLU A 116 6.82 6.70 2.40
C GLU A 116 6.15 5.34 2.19
N LEU A 117 5.04 5.08 2.89
CA LEU A 117 4.26 3.84 2.75
C LEU A 117 3.73 3.64 1.33
N ILE A 118 3.12 4.67 0.73
CA ILE A 118 2.60 4.56 -0.64
C ILE A 118 3.72 4.37 -1.66
N MET A 119 4.85 5.08 -1.53
CA MET A 119 6.01 4.88 -2.40
C MET A 119 6.52 3.44 -2.33
N HIS A 120 6.65 2.93 -1.11
CA HIS A 120 7.08 1.57 -0.84
C HIS A 120 6.15 0.55 -1.52
N ASP A 121 4.85 0.66 -1.29
CA ASP A 121 3.86 -0.27 -1.83
C ASP A 121 3.80 -0.23 -3.38
N ILE A 122 3.92 0.96 -3.99
CA ILE A 122 4.03 1.09 -5.44
C ILE A 122 5.26 0.34 -5.96
N GLY A 123 6.41 0.47 -5.31
CA GLY A 123 7.63 -0.25 -5.67
C GLY A 123 7.42 -1.77 -5.69
N TYR A 124 6.80 -2.32 -4.64
CA TYR A 124 6.49 -3.74 -4.55
C TYR A 124 5.49 -4.21 -5.61
N ILE A 125 4.44 -3.44 -5.87
CA ILE A 125 3.45 -3.75 -6.92
C ILE A 125 4.13 -3.82 -8.30
N PHE A 126 5.02 -2.87 -8.62
CA PHE A 126 5.79 -2.91 -9.86
C PHE A 126 6.76 -4.09 -9.92
N ASN A 127 7.39 -4.48 -8.80
CA ASN A 127 8.21 -5.69 -8.73
C ASN A 127 7.38 -6.96 -8.95
N CYS A 128 6.13 -7.01 -8.46
CA CYS A 128 5.20 -8.10 -8.72
C CYS A 128 4.87 -8.22 -10.21
N TYR A 129 4.57 -7.10 -10.88
CA TYR A 129 4.36 -7.07 -12.34
C TYR A 129 5.61 -7.51 -13.11
N ALA A 130 6.79 -7.02 -12.71
CA ALA A 130 8.04 -7.33 -13.39
C ALA A 130 8.42 -8.82 -13.32
N ASN A 131 8.17 -9.46 -12.18
CA ASN A 131 8.44 -10.88 -11.99
C ASN A 131 7.28 -11.78 -12.44
N GLY A 132 6.15 -11.20 -12.80
CA GLY A 132 4.91 -11.92 -13.07
C GLY A 132 4.36 -12.69 -11.86
N TYR A 133 4.91 -12.46 -10.66
CA TYR A 133 4.55 -13.14 -9.42
C TYR A 133 3.88 -12.14 -8.48
N PHE A 134 2.62 -12.40 -8.13
CA PHE A 134 1.80 -11.54 -7.30
C PHE A 134 1.30 -12.34 -6.09
N PRO A 135 1.96 -12.25 -4.92
CA PRO A 135 1.50 -12.93 -3.71
C PRO A 135 0.06 -12.57 -3.36
N PRO A 136 -0.72 -13.48 -2.75
CA PRO A 136 -2.11 -13.22 -2.40
C PRO A 136 -2.31 -11.90 -1.64
N ILE A 137 -1.49 -11.62 -0.62
CA ILE A 137 -1.62 -10.37 0.14
C ILE A 137 -1.33 -9.12 -0.68
N TRP A 138 -0.39 -9.18 -1.64
CA TRP A 138 -0.14 -8.06 -2.54
C TRP A 138 -1.31 -7.83 -3.49
N GLN A 139 -1.99 -8.90 -3.95
CA GLN A 139 -3.24 -8.76 -4.71
C GLN A 139 -4.31 -8.07 -3.84
N GLU A 140 -4.38 -8.40 -2.55
CA GLU A 140 -5.29 -7.74 -1.61
C GLU A 140 -4.96 -6.25 -1.43
N ILE A 141 -3.69 -5.91 -1.23
CA ILE A 141 -3.17 -4.54 -1.13
C ILE A 141 -3.53 -3.73 -2.38
N LEU A 142 -3.31 -4.28 -3.58
CA LEU A 142 -3.66 -3.63 -4.84
C LEU A 142 -5.17 -3.33 -4.91
N GLN A 143 -6.02 -4.30 -4.53
CA GLN A 143 -7.47 -4.09 -4.51
C GLN A 143 -7.90 -3.07 -3.44
N VAL A 144 -7.19 -2.98 -2.32
CA VAL A 144 -7.41 -1.94 -1.31
C VAL A 144 -7.17 -0.55 -1.90
N TYR A 145 -6.07 -0.36 -2.64
CA TYR A 145 -5.78 0.90 -3.33
C TYR A 145 -6.86 1.27 -4.35
N TYR A 146 -7.28 0.34 -5.20
CA TYR A 146 -8.35 0.57 -6.18
C TYR A 146 -9.69 0.97 -5.53
N ALA A 147 -9.96 0.47 -4.32
CA ALA A 147 -11.15 0.82 -3.55
C ALA A 147 -10.96 2.06 -2.65
N GLY A 148 -9.81 2.74 -2.72
CA GLY A 148 -9.56 4.00 -2.01
C GLY A 148 -9.23 3.84 -0.52
N GLY A 149 -8.71 2.68 -0.12
CA GLY A 149 -8.15 2.45 1.21
C GLY A 149 -6.63 2.52 1.19
N LEU A 150 -6.02 2.76 2.35
CA LEU A 150 -4.57 2.69 2.54
C LEU A 150 -4.25 1.44 3.39
N PRO A 151 -3.68 0.37 2.83
CA PRO A 151 -3.21 -0.76 3.63
C PRO A 151 -2.04 -0.29 4.50
N CYS A 152 -2.06 -0.62 5.79
CA CYS A 152 -1.15 0.02 6.73
C CYS A 152 -0.76 -0.86 7.92
N GLY A 153 -0.83 -2.18 7.78
CA GLY A 153 -0.37 -3.10 8.83
C GLY A 153 -1.19 -4.38 8.96
N TRP A 154 -0.94 -5.10 10.05
CA TRP A 154 -1.59 -6.36 10.36
C TRP A 154 -2.08 -6.40 11.80
N ARG A 155 -3.34 -6.80 12.01
CA ARG A 155 -3.93 -6.95 13.34
C ARG A 155 -3.79 -8.39 13.80
N GLY A 156 -2.89 -8.61 14.76
CA GLY A 156 -2.57 -9.93 15.33
C GLY A 156 -1.19 -10.41 14.90
N PHE A 157 -0.91 -11.71 15.06
CA PHE A 157 0.36 -12.31 14.70
C PHE A 157 0.22 -13.15 13.43
N TYR A 158 0.87 -12.72 12.35
CA TYR A 158 0.82 -13.39 11.05
C TYR A 158 1.29 -14.86 11.16
N PRO A 159 0.63 -15.82 10.47
CA PRO A 159 -0.41 -15.63 9.45
C PRO A 159 -1.83 -15.46 10.00
N ASP A 160 -2.03 -15.56 11.32
CA ASP A 160 -3.33 -15.33 11.94
C ASP A 160 -3.60 -13.83 12.07
N GLY A 161 -4.85 -13.41 11.91
CA GLY A 161 -5.24 -12.01 12.04
C GLY A 161 -5.83 -11.44 10.76
N LYS A 162 -5.70 -10.11 10.61
CA LYS A 162 -6.39 -9.36 9.56
C LYS A 162 -5.52 -8.25 9.00
N LEU A 163 -5.60 -8.04 7.69
CA LEU A 163 -5.07 -6.84 7.05
C LEU A 163 -5.72 -5.60 7.69
N VAL A 164 -4.90 -4.62 8.04
CA VAL A 164 -5.35 -3.32 8.54
C VAL A 164 -5.43 -2.36 7.36
N VAL A 165 -6.58 -1.72 7.21
CA VAL A 165 -6.82 -0.73 6.17
C VAL A 165 -7.29 0.57 6.81
N PHE A 166 -6.57 1.65 6.54
CA PHE A 166 -6.99 2.98 6.87
C PHE A 166 -8.01 3.52 5.86
N SER A 167 -9.14 3.99 6.38
CA SER A 167 -10.19 4.70 5.65
C SER A 167 -10.09 6.19 5.95
N HIS A 168 -9.61 6.98 4.99
CA HIS A 168 -9.43 8.42 5.18
C HIS A 168 -10.73 9.14 5.57
N GLN A 169 -11.83 8.78 4.92
CA GLN A 169 -13.16 9.25 5.30
C GLN A 169 -13.80 8.23 6.25
N PRO A 170 -14.36 8.65 7.40
CA PRO A 170 -14.99 7.73 8.33
C PRO A 170 -16.26 7.13 7.71
N ASN A 171 -16.45 5.82 7.89
CA ASN A 171 -17.73 5.19 7.58
C ASN A 171 -18.79 5.71 8.56
N LYS A 172 -19.80 6.41 8.04
CA LYS A 172 -20.89 6.98 8.83
C LYS A 172 -21.73 5.93 9.60
N LEU A 173 -21.50 4.64 9.35
CA LEU A 173 -22.21 3.51 9.95
C LEU A 173 -21.61 3.01 11.27
N ASN A 174 -20.40 3.43 11.68
CA ASN A 174 -19.72 2.92 12.89
C ASN A 174 -19.87 3.84 14.12
N LYS A 175 -20.87 4.73 14.16
CA LYS A 175 -21.08 5.65 15.30
C LYS A 175 -21.81 5.06 16.50
N GLU A 176 -22.17 3.78 16.48
CA GLU A 176 -22.82 3.12 17.61
C GLU A 176 -21.89 2.03 18.15
N ASN A 177 -21.32 2.28 19.35
CA ASN A 177 -20.70 1.34 20.31
C ASN A 177 -19.32 1.79 20.85
N HIS A 178 -19.26 3.01 21.39
CA HIS A 178 -18.36 3.33 22.50
C HIS A 178 -19.18 3.83 23.69
#